data_AF-A0A085MP75-F1
#
_entry.id   AF-A0A085MP75-F1
#
_cell.length_a   1.000
_cell.length_b   1.000
_cell.length_c   1.000
_cell.angle_alpha   90.00
_cell.angle_beta   90.00
_cell.angle_gamma   90.00
#
_symmetry.space_group_name_H-M   'P 1'
#
loop_
_entity.id
_entity.type
_entity.pdbx_description
1 polymer ?
#
loop_
_entity_poly.entity_id
_entity_poly.type
_entity_poly.pdbx_seq_one_letter_code
_entity_poly.pdbx_strand_id
1 'polypeptide(L)'
;MDIGGGVAHFTLWFGMQKPCEKDILEKVEEQEDEGKEDPNSGSIFGCQDGSVTLRTKKVMSNRLLCRKQMVVEILHPNRAGLSKAAITDMLAKMYKTMAANVFCFGFQTQFGGGRSTGFALIYDTLDAAKKFEPKFRLARKGMIKMERIGRKQRKERKNRMKKVRGTKKAKVGQAGKEKK
;
A
#
# COMPACT_ATOMS: atom_id res chain seq x y z
N MET A 1 40.25 -67.10 22.16
CA MET A 1 39.60 -66.65 20.91
C MET A 1 38.53 -65.63 21.32
N ASP A 2 38.92 -64.55 21.99
CA ASP A 2 39.47 -63.31 21.40
C ASP A 2 38.40 -62.58 20.55
N ILE A 3 38.04 -61.30 20.69
CA ILE A 3 38.45 -60.11 21.47
C ILE A 3 37.26 -59.12 21.38
N GLY A 4 37.02 -58.32 22.44
CA GLY A 4 36.45 -56.95 22.38
C GLY A 4 34.92 -56.84 22.34
N GLY A 5 34.22 -56.12 23.23
CA GLY A 5 34.59 -54.93 24.02
C GLY A 5 33.94 -53.69 23.39
N GLY A 6 33.02 -53.00 24.07
CA GLY A 6 32.49 -51.72 23.57
C GLY A 6 31.20 -51.23 24.23
N VAL A 7 31.37 -50.55 25.36
CA VAL A 7 30.34 -49.85 26.16
C VAL A 7 29.96 -48.52 25.50
N ALA A 8 28.76 -48.03 25.81
CA ALA A 8 28.17 -46.76 25.37
C ALA A 8 29.13 -45.56 25.22
N HIS A 9 28.97 -44.76 24.15
CA HIS A 9 29.31 -43.35 24.22
C HIS A 9 28.41 -42.47 23.34
N PHE A 10 27.84 -41.50 24.04
CA PHE A 10 27.18 -40.28 23.64
C PHE A 10 28.07 -39.45 22.70
N THR A 11 27.62 -39.16 21.47
CA THR A 11 28.14 -38.03 20.69
C THR A 11 27.02 -37.33 19.93
N LEU A 12 26.80 -36.08 20.36
CA LEU A 12 26.19 -34.96 19.65
C LEU A 12 26.22 -35.09 18.12
N TRP A 13 25.06 -34.97 17.48
CA TRP A 13 24.99 -34.39 16.15
C TRP A 13 24.62 -32.90 16.29
N PHE A 14 25.64 -32.14 16.64
CA PHE A 14 25.68 -30.69 16.55
C PHE A 14 26.14 -30.33 15.12
N GLY A 15 25.55 -29.29 14.53
CA GLY A 15 26.17 -28.62 13.38
C GLY A 15 25.43 -28.73 12.05
N MET A 16 24.12 -28.42 12.03
CA MET A 16 23.52 -27.89 10.80
C MET A 16 23.96 -26.43 10.71
N GLN A 17 25.13 -26.22 10.10
CA GLN A 17 25.70 -24.91 9.83
C GLN A 17 24.70 -24.15 8.94
N LYS A 18 24.08 -23.12 9.52
CA LYS A 18 23.31 -22.12 8.77
C LYS A 18 24.21 -21.57 7.66
N PRO A 19 23.75 -21.47 6.40
CA PRO A 19 24.48 -20.72 5.40
C PRO A 19 24.70 -19.29 5.93
N CYS A 20 25.95 -18.86 5.80
CA CYS A 20 26.56 -17.69 6.39
C CYS A 20 25.78 -16.40 6.04
N GLU A 21 25.37 -15.68 7.07
CA GLU A 21 24.71 -14.36 7.03
C GLU A 21 25.58 -13.25 6.38
N LYS A 22 26.82 -13.57 6.00
CA LYS A 22 27.80 -12.63 5.44
C LYS A 22 27.69 -12.49 3.92
N ASP A 23 27.18 -13.51 3.22
CA ASP A 23 27.04 -13.48 1.76
C ASP A 23 25.82 -12.64 1.29
N ILE A 24 24.93 -12.28 2.22
CA ILE A 24 23.76 -11.44 1.95
C ILE A 24 24.10 -9.95 2.09
N LEU A 25 25.06 -9.58 2.95
CA LEU A 25 25.44 -8.17 3.15
C LEU A 25 26.42 -7.66 2.10
N GLU A 26 27.32 -8.49 1.60
CA GLU A 26 28.31 -8.08 0.58
C GLU A 26 27.66 -7.82 -0.80
N LYS A 27 26.45 -8.37 -1.03
CA LYS A 27 25.62 -8.10 -2.21
C LYS A 27 24.75 -6.85 -2.11
N VAL A 28 24.65 -6.25 -0.91
CA VAL A 28 23.93 -4.99 -0.67
C VAL A 28 24.86 -3.79 -0.89
N GLU A 29 26.17 -3.97 -0.76
CA GLU A 29 27.17 -2.90 -0.82
C GLU A 29 27.73 -2.63 -2.23
N GLU A 30 27.51 -3.54 -3.20
CA GLU A 30 27.91 -3.38 -4.62
C GLU A 30 26.80 -2.79 -5.54
N GLN A 31 25.67 -2.33 -5.00
CA GLN A 31 24.61 -1.65 -5.79
C GLN A 31 24.57 -0.13 -5.63
N GLU A 32 25.53 0.45 -4.92
CA GLU A 32 25.71 1.90 -4.80
C GLU A 32 26.96 2.33 -5.56
N ASP A 33 26.91 2.31 -6.88
CA ASP A 33 27.63 3.25 -7.77
C ASP A 33 27.51 2.78 -9.21
N GLU A 34 26.41 3.13 -9.90
CA GLU A 34 26.39 3.57 -11.31
C GLU A 34 25.01 4.20 -11.58
N GLY A 35 24.99 5.47 -11.99
CA GLY A 35 23.76 6.14 -12.43
C GLY A 35 23.54 7.55 -11.87
N LYS A 36 24.56 8.41 -11.93
CA LYS A 36 24.39 9.86 -11.77
C LYS A 36 23.75 10.41 -13.05
N GLU A 37 22.43 10.35 -13.14
CA GLU A 37 21.68 11.00 -14.24
C GLU A 37 21.57 12.51 -13.98
N ASP A 38 22.05 13.28 -14.96
CA ASP A 38 22.06 14.74 -14.97
C ASP A 38 20.66 15.37 -14.78
N PRO A 39 20.52 16.48 -14.02
CA PRO A 39 19.21 17.01 -13.65
C PRO A 39 18.53 17.89 -14.72
N ASN A 40 18.97 17.92 -15.98
CA ASN A 40 18.38 18.81 -16.98
C ASN A 40 18.36 18.23 -18.41
N SER A 41 17.56 17.20 -18.62
CA SER A 41 16.94 16.90 -19.91
C SER A 41 15.44 16.79 -19.70
N GLY A 42 14.64 17.57 -20.44
CA GLY A 42 13.19 17.68 -20.28
C GLY A 42 12.51 16.32 -20.09
N SER A 43 11.89 16.15 -18.92
CA SER A 43 11.40 14.87 -18.40
C SER A 43 10.28 14.26 -19.26
N ILE A 44 10.63 13.30 -20.11
CA ILE A 44 9.69 12.33 -20.70
C ILE A 44 9.85 11.02 -19.90
N PHE A 45 9.06 10.87 -18.83
CA PHE A 45 9.01 9.61 -18.09
C PHE A 45 8.00 8.67 -18.77
N GLY A 46 8.45 7.94 -19.78
CA GLY A 46 7.67 6.92 -20.49
C GLY A 46 7.66 5.58 -19.74
N CYS A 47 6.49 4.96 -19.63
CA CYS A 47 6.39 3.50 -19.48
C CYS A 47 6.69 2.87 -20.85
N GLN A 48 7.39 1.73 -20.90
CA GLN A 48 7.88 1.11 -22.14
C GLN A 48 6.80 0.68 -23.17
N ASP A 49 5.53 1.00 -22.94
CA ASP A 49 4.43 0.67 -23.86
C ASP A 49 3.63 1.93 -24.24
N GLY A 50 4.02 2.58 -25.34
CA GLY A 50 3.35 3.75 -25.91
C GLY A 50 3.60 5.05 -25.16
N SER A 51 3.64 6.17 -25.88
CA SER A 51 3.97 7.52 -25.39
C SER A 51 2.90 8.08 -24.43
N VAL A 52 2.87 7.54 -23.21
CA VAL A 52 1.98 7.99 -22.13
C VAL A 52 2.65 9.12 -21.37
N THR A 53 2.01 10.29 -21.35
CA THR A 53 2.54 11.49 -20.69
C THR A 53 1.64 11.91 -19.52
N LEU A 54 2.24 12.05 -18.34
CA LEU A 54 1.58 12.65 -17.18
C LEU A 54 1.87 14.14 -17.09
N ARG A 55 0.82 14.92 -16.87
CA ARG A 55 0.88 16.36 -16.61
C ARG A 55 0.25 16.64 -15.25
N THR A 56 0.96 17.35 -14.39
CA THR A 56 0.43 17.81 -13.11
C THR A 56 -0.01 19.26 -13.21
N LYS A 57 -1.26 19.54 -12.86
CA LYS A 57 -1.88 20.87 -12.83
C LYS A 57 -2.20 21.26 -11.39
N LYS A 58 -2.14 22.56 -11.10
CA LYS A 58 -2.56 23.15 -9.80
C LYS A 58 -1.92 22.42 -8.60
N VAL A 59 -0.59 22.27 -8.62
CA VAL A 59 0.15 21.68 -7.51
C VAL A 59 0.15 22.66 -6.34
N MET A 60 -0.38 22.22 -5.21
CA MET A 60 -0.40 22.98 -3.96
C MET A 60 0.27 22.16 -2.86
N SER A 61 1.25 22.72 -2.18
CA SER A 61 1.86 22.14 -0.99
C SER A 61 1.05 22.53 0.25
N ASN A 62 0.38 21.57 0.88
CA ASN A 62 -0.37 21.78 2.11
C ASN A 62 0.44 21.26 3.30
N ARG A 63 0.96 22.19 4.13
CA ARG A 63 1.80 21.85 5.29
C ARG A 63 0.99 21.37 6.50
N LEU A 64 -0.28 21.77 6.63
CA LEU A 64 -1.15 21.33 7.73
C LEU A 64 -1.45 19.82 7.67
N LEU A 65 -1.53 19.29 6.44
CA LEU A 65 -1.84 17.89 6.16
C LEU A 65 -0.61 17.09 5.68
N CYS A 66 0.58 17.71 5.72
CA CYS A 66 1.85 17.14 5.26
C CYS A 66 1.76 16.44 3.90
N ARG A 67 1.15 17.12 2.92
CA ARG A 67 0.94 16.55 1.58
C ARG A 67 0.99 17.58 0.46
N LYS A 68 1.38 17.13 -0.72
CA LYS A 68 1.19 17.84 -1.99
C LYS A 68 -0.12 17.36 -2.62
N GLN A 69 -0.98 18.30 -2.99
CA GLN A 69 -2.25 18.01 -3.66
C GLN A 69 -2.24 18.60 -5.06
N MET A 70 -2.67 17.82 -6.04
CA MET A 70 -2.61 18.20 -7.45
C MET A 70 -3.69 17.52 -8.28
N VAL A 71 -3.97 18.12 -9.42
CA VAL A 71 -4.77 17.52 -10.49
C VAL A 71 -3.81 16.84 -11.47
N VAL A 72 -4.08 15.60 -11.83
CA VAL A 72 -3.30 14.83 -12.79
C VAL A 72 -4.08 14.73 -14.08
N GLU A 73 -3.48 15.19 -15.18
CA GLU A 73 -3.94 14.96 -16.53
C GLU A 73 -3.04 13.93 -17.20
N ILE A 74 -3.66 12.94 -17.83
CA ILE A 74 -3.01 11.81 -18.45
C ILE A 74 -3.29 11.89 -19.94
N LEU A 75 -2.23 11.97 -20.73
CA LEU A 75 -2.30 11.85 -22.18
C LEU A 75 -1.84 10.44 -22.55
N HIS A 76 -2.70 9.68 -23.22
CA HIS A 76 -2.44 8.30 -23.63
C HIS A 76 -2.92 8.11 -25.06
N PRO A 77 -2.19 8.68 -26.06
CA PRO A 77 -2.55 8.55 -27.46
C PRO A 77 -2.53 7.08 -27.87
N ASN A 78 -3.55 6.64 -28.60
CA ASN A 78 -3.68 5.29 -29.18
C ASN A 78 -3.67 4.12 -28.18
N ARG A 79 -3.68 4.39 -26.86
CA ARG A 79 -3.78 3.39 -25.80
C ARG A 79 -5.11 3.53 -25.09
N ALA A 80 -5.57 2.45 -24.48
CA ALA A 80 -6.69 2.50 -23.54
C ALA A 80 -6.29 3.19 -22.22
N GLY A 81 -7.24 3.33 -21.29
CA GLY A 81 -6.99 3.93 -19.98
C GLY A 81 -5.91 3.19 -19.17
N LEU A 82 -5.12 3.95 -18.42
CA LEU A 82 -4.06 3.40 -17.56
C LEU A 82 -4.62 2.81 -16.26
N SER A 83 -3.91 1.81 -15.74
CA SER A 83 -4.14 1.31 -14.39
C SER A 83 -3.68 2.36 -13.36
N LYS A 84 -4.32 2.36 -12.18
CA LYS A 84 -3.95 3.26 -11.08
C LYS A 84 -2.55 2.95 -10.54
N ALA A 85 -2.11 1.69 -10.60
CA ALA A 85 -0.78 1.28 -10.20
C ALA A 85 0.28 1.97 -11.08
N ALA A 86 0.15 1.85 -12.42
CA ALA A 86 1.07 2.49 -13.35
C ALA A 86 1.18 4.02 -13.15
N ILE A 87 0.05 4.69 -12.91
CA ILE A 87 0.04 6.13 -12.63
C ILE A 87 0.73 6.45 -11.30
N THR A 88 0.54 5.61 -10.29
CA THR A 88 1.18 5.75 -8.98
C THR A 88 2.69 5.64 -9.13
N ASP A 89 3.18 4.68 -9.92
CA ASP A 89 4.60 4.44 -10.14
C ASP A 89 5.26 5.58 -10.92
N MET A 90 4.58 6.10 -11.96
CA MET A 90 5.06 7.26 -12.71
C MET A 90 5.15 8.51 -11.83
N LEU A 91 4.13 8.78 -10.99
CA LEU A 91 4.15 9.92 -10.06
C LEU A 91 5.21 9.76 -8.97
N ALA A 92 5.41 8.54 -8.48
CA ALA A 92 6.46 8.19 -7.53
C ALA A 92 7.84 8.54 -8.08
N LYS A 93 8.11 8.15 -9.34
CA LYS A 93 9.35 8.51 -10.05
C LYS A 93 9.50 10.02 -10.24
N MET A 94 8.47 10.70 -10.75
CA MET A 94 8.50 12.15 -11.01
C MET A 94 8.80 12.98 -9.76
N TYR A 95 8.20 12.62 -8.62
CA TYR A 95 8.32 13.37 -7.37
C TYR A 95 9.35 12.78 -6.40
N LYS A 96 10.10 11.75 -6.81
CA LYS A 96 11.11 11.06 -5.99
C LYS A 96 10.54 10.60 -4.63
N THR A 97 9.38 9.95 -4.67
CA THR A 97 8.70 9.43 -3.48
C THR A 97 8.39 7.95 -3.65
N MET A 98 8.16 7.25 -2.55
CA MET A 98 7.72 5.86 -2.62
C MET A 98 6.28 5.78 -3.14
N ALA A 99 5.98 4.78 -3.98
CA ALA A 99 4.62 4.53 -4.49
C ALA A 99 3.58 4.31 -3.36
N ALA A 100 4.03 3.86 -2.19
CA ALA A 100 3.22 3.71 -0.99
C ALA A 100 2.67 5.04 -0.45
N ASN A 101 3.32 6.18 -0.71
CA ASN A 101 2.91 7.50 -0.24
C ASN A 101 1.95 8.23 -1.19
N VAL A 102 1.82 7.73 -2.43
CA VAL A 102 1.03 8.36 -3.49
C VAL A 102 -0.39 7.77 -3.52
N PHE A 103 -1.41 8.62 -3.55
CA PHE A 103 -2.81 8.24 -3.63
C PHE A 103 -3.48 8.91 -4.81
N CYS A 104 -3.82 8.11 -5.83
CA CYS A 104 -4.54 8.58 -7.00
C CYS A 104 -6.02 8.18 -6.94
N PHE A 105 -6.93 9.11 -7.21
CA PHE A 105 -8.37 8.85 -7.19
C PHE A 105 -9.13 9.75 -8.17
N GLY A 106 -10.39 9.36 -8.44
CA GLY A 106 -11.32 10.18 -9.21
C GLY A 106 -10.92 10.35 -10.69
N PHE A 107 -10.29 9.34 -11.30
CA PHE A 107 -10.00 9.40 -12.73
C PHE A 107 -11.28 9.32 -13.56
N GLN A 108 -11.39 10.24 -14.51
CA GLN A 108 -12.44 10.30 -15.52
C GLN A 108 -11.79 10.46 -16.89
N THR A 109 -12.19 9.62 -17.84
CA THR A 109 -11.79 9.69 -19.25
C THR A 109 -12.64 10.73 -19.97
N GLN A 110 -12.02 11.57 -20.80
CA GLN A 110 -12.77 12.48 -21.67
C GLN A 110 -13.50 11.70 -22.76
N PHE A 111 -14.62 12.24 -23.25
CA PHE A 111 -15.32 11.68 -24.40
C PHE A 111 -14.40 11.71 -25.63
N GLY A 112 -14.38 10.62 -26.39
CA GLY A 112 -13.42 10.43 -27.48
C GLY A 112 -12.05 9.88 -27.05
N GLY A 113 -11.79 9.69 -25.75
CA GLY A 113 -10.59 9.02 -25.26
C GLY A 113 -9.31 9.86 -25.34
N GLY A 114 -8.15 9.21 -25.17
CA GLY A 114 -6.81 9.82 -25.29
C GLY A 114 -6.41 10.76 -24.15
N ARG A 115 -7.37 11.26 -23.37
CA ARG A 115 -7.15 12.13 -22.21
C ARG A 115 -7.95 11.64 -21.00
N SER A 116 -7.32 11.65 -19.83
CA SER A 116 -8.00 11.41 -18.55
C SER A 116 -7.58 12.43 -17.52
N THR A 117 -8.52 12.85 -16.69
CA THR A 117 -8.28 13.78 -15.58
C THR A 117 -8.54 13.06 -14.27
N GLY A 118 -7.77 13.38 -13.23
CA GLY A 118 -7.97 12.84 -11.88
C GLY A 118 -7.22 13.65 -10.84
N PHE A 119 -7.21 13.15 -9.62
CA PHE A 119 -6.54 13.78 -8.49
C PHE A 119 -5.43 12.88 -7.96
N ALA A 120 -4.34 13.49 -7.53
CA ALA A 120 -3.28 12.81 -6.78
C ALA A 120 -2.93 13.57 -5.51
N LEU A 121 -2.70 12.81 -4.45
CA LEU A 121 -2.19 13.27 -3.17
C LEU A 121 -0.89 12.54 -2.90
N ILE A 122 0.18 13.29 -2.63
CA ILE A 122 1.48 12.75 -2.28
C ILE A 122 1.76 13.18 -0.85
N TYR A 123 1.84 12.21 0.07
CA TYR A 123 2.19 12.47 1.46
C TYR A 123 3.70 12.39 1.66
N ASP A 124 4.22 13.14 2.63
CA ASP A 124 5.63 13.05 3.00
C ASP A 124 5.92 11.72 3.73
N THR A 125 5.00 11.28 4.60
CA THR A 125 5.11 10.03 5.38
C THR A 125 3.86 9.15 5.28
N LEU A 126 4.04 7.84 5.46
CA LEU A 126 2.94 6.86 5.47
C LEU A 126 2.00 7.03 6.66
N ASP A 127 2.52 7.47 7.80
CA ASP A 127 1.71 7.65 9.00
C ASP A 127 0.77 8.86 8.88
N ALA A 128 1.23 9.92 8.21
CA ALA A 128 0.34 11.04 7.85
C ALA A 128 -0.78 10.57 6.92
N ALA A 129 -0.45 9.73 5.93
CA ALA A 129 -1.46 9.17 5.02
C ALA A 129 -2.54 8.37 5.76
N LYS A 130 -2.16 7.50 6.71
CA LYS A 130 -3.12 6.70 7.50
C LYS A 130 -4.04 7.56 8.38
N LYS A 131 -3.55 8.70 8.87
CA LYS A 131 -4.32 9.62 9.73
C LYS A 131 -5.32 10.46 8.94
N PHE A 132 -4.89 11.03 7.80
CA PHE A 132 -5.67 12.01 7.05
C PHE A 132 -6.52 11.42 5.92
N GLU A 133 -6.13 10.28 5.35
CA GLU A 133 -6.93 9.69 4.28
C GLU A 133 -8.24 9.08 4.78
N PRO A 134 -9.34 9.23 4.04
CA PRO A 134 -10.55 8.49 4.31
C PRO A 134 -10.31 6.98 4.26
N LYS A 135 -10.85 6.26 5.24
CA LYS A 135 -10.67 4.80 5.40
C LYS A 135 -10.99 3.97 4.16
N PHE A 136 -11.91 4.42 3.29
CA PHE A 136 -12.26 3.68 2.07
C PHE A 136 -11.16 3.72 1.01
N ARG A 137 -10.32 4.76 0.98
CA ARG A 137 -9.16 4.83 0.07
C ARG A 137 -8.03 3.96 0.59
N LEU A 138 -7.80 3.97 1.90
CA LEU A 138 -6.85 3.08 2.57
C LEU A 138 -7.20 1.60 2.31
N ALA A 139 -8.49 1.25 2.36
CA ALA A 139 -8.95 -0.10 2.03
C ALA A 139 -8.74 -0.48 0.56
N ARG A 140 -8.97 0.44 -0.38
CA ARG A 140 -8.72 0.20 -1.82
C ARG A 140 -7.24 0.01 -2.15
N LYS A 141 -6.34 0.62 -1.38
CA LYS A 141 -4.89 0.43 -1.49
C LYS A 141 -4.40 -0.81 -0.72
N GLY A 142 -5.28 -1.49 0.01
CA GLY A 142 -4.96 -2.74 0.73
C GLY A 142 -4.37 -2.56 2.13
N MET A 143 -4.27 -1.33 2.67
CA MET A 143 -3.63 -1.09 3.97
C MET A 143 -4.54 -1.35 5.17
N ILE A 144 -5.87 -1.31 4.99
CA ILE A 144 -6.84 -1.50 6.07
C ILE A 144 -8.00 -2.38 5.57
N LYS A 145 -8.31 -3.45 6.29
CA LYS A 145 -9.54 -4.23 6.08
C LYS A 145 -10.71 -3.51 6.74
N MET A 146 -11.74 -3.17 5.96
CA MET A 146 -12.93 -2.49 6.47
C MET A 146 -14.06 -3.48 6.69
N GLU A 147 -14.26 -3.89 7.95
CA GLU A 147 -15.37 -4.75 8.33
C GLU A 147 -16.60 -3.91 8.67
N ARG A 148 -17.71 -4.10 7.95
CA ARG A 148 -18.95 -3.34 8.15
C ARG A 148 -20.13 -4.27 8.33
N ILE A 149 -20.76 -4.16 9.50
CA ILE A 149 -22.08 -4.73 9.76
C ILE A 149 -23.14 -3.90 9.04
N GLY A 150 -24.10 -4.56 8.40
CA GLY A 150 -25.18 -3.94 7.62
C GLY A 150 -25.97 -2.88 8.40
N ARG A 151 -26.43 -1.83 7.68
CA ARG A 151 -27.13 -0.68 8.28
C ARG A 151 -28.41 -1.10 9.03
N LYS A 152 -29.16 -2.06 8.47
CA LYS A 152 -30.38 -2.63 9.09
C LYS A 152 -30.08 -3.32 10.42
N GLN A 153 -29.14 -4.26 10.43
CA GLN A 153 -28.71 -4.98 11.64
C GLN A 153 -28.23 -4.05 12.75
N ARG A 154 -27.51 -2.97 12.40
CA ARG A 154 -27.07 -1.95 13.38
C ARG A 154 -28.24 -1.17 13.99
N LYS A 155 -29.21 -0.78 13.17
CA LYS A 155 -30.42 -0.07 13.63
C LYS A 155 -31.29 -0.97 14.52
N GLU A 156 -31.50 -2.22 14.11
CA GLU A 156 -32.26 -3.19 14.90
C GLU A 156 -31.58 -3.48 16.24
N ARG A 157 -30.25 -3.70 16.24
CA ARG A 157 -29.48 -3.88 17.48
C ARG A 157 -29.62 -2.66 18.40
N LYS A 158 -29.53 -1.44 17.84
CA LYS A 158 -29.73 -0.19 18.60
C LYS A 158 -31.14 -0.12 19.21
N ASN A 159 -32.18 -0.47 18.45
CA ASN A 159 -33.56 -0.44 18.94
C ASN A 159 -33.79 -1.51 20.02
N ARG A 160 -33.22 -2.72 19.90
CA ARG A 160 -33.28 -3.74 20.96
C ARG A 160 -32.56 -3.30 22.24
N MET A 161 -31.37 -2.70 22.13
CA MET A 161 -30.61 -2.20 23.29
C MET A 161 -31.29 -1.02 24.00
N LYS A 162 -32.14 -0.25 23.31
CA LYS A 162 -32.93 0.83 23.94
C LYS A 162 -34.06 0.31 24.84
N LYS A 163 -34.57 -0.91 24.61
CA LYS A 163 -35.68 -1.49 25.38
C LYS A 163 -35.28 -1.93 26.79
N VAL A 164 -34.02 -2.28 27.01
CA VAL A 164 -33.51 -2.82 28.28
C VAL A 164 -32.63 -1.80 29.02
N ARG A 165 -32.58 -1.87 30.35
CA ARG A 165 -31.76 -1.00 31.21
C ARG A 165 -30.67 -1.76 31.97
N GLY A 166 -29.65 -1.04 32.43
CA GLY A 166 -28.54 -1.58 33.22
C GLY A 166 -27.76 -2.68 32.49
N THR A 167 -27.27 -3.66 33.25
CA THR A 167 -26.47 -4.79 32.77
C THR A 167 -27.20 -5.67 31.75
N LYS A 168 -28.54 -5.62 31.69
CA LYS A 168 -29.34 -6.34 30.69
C LYS A 168 -29.05 -5.92 29.25
N LYS A 169 -28.49 -4.72 29.01
CA LYS A 169 -28.04 -4.27 27.67
C LYS A 169 -26.95 -5.14 27.06
N ALA A 170 -26.01 -5.63 27.88
CA ALA A 170 -24.90 -6.46 27.41
C ALA A 170 -25.38 -7.83 26.91
N LYS A 171 -26.37 -8.43 27.60
CA LYS A 171 -26.94 -9.74 27.26
C LYS A 171 -27.66 -9.76 25.90
N VAL A 172 -28.37 -8.68 25.56
CA VAL A 172 -29.12 -8.55 24.28
C VAL A 172 -28.19 -8.54 23.05
N GLY A 173 -26.92 -8.17 23.21
CA GLY A 173 -25.92 -8.21 22.14
C GLY A 173 -25.26 -9.58 21.95
N GLN A 174 -25.25 -10.42 22.99
CA GLN A 174 -24.57 -11.72 23.04
C GLN A 174 -25.44 -12.90 22.59
N ALA A 175 -26.76 -12.77 22.64
CA ALA A 175 -27.70 -13.84 22.28
C ALA A 175 -27.56 -14.38 20.83
N GLY A 176 -26.80 -13.72 19.95
CA GLY A 176 -26.45 -14.22 18.62
C GLY A 176 -25.01 -14.74 18.46
N LYS A 177 -24.18 -14.70 19.52
CA LYS A 177 -22.78 -15.16 19.51
C LYS A 177 -22.59 -16.51 20.22
N GLU A 178 -23.46 -16.88 21.16
CA GLU A 178 -23.36 -18.17 21.88
C GLU A 178 -23.79 -19.40 21.06
N LYS A 179 -24.35 -19.20 19.86
CA LYS A 179 -24.69 -20.30 18.93
C LYS A 179 -23.73 -20.32 17.74
N LYS A 180 -22.45 -20.59 17.98
CA LYS A 180 -21.52 -21.12 16.99
C LYS A 180 -20.40 -21.88 17.67
#